data_AF-A0A0H3M2J5-F1
#
_entry.id   AF-A0A0H3M2J5-F1
#
_cell.length_a   1.000
_cell.length_b   1.000
_cell.length_c   1.000
_cell.angle_alpha   90.00
_cell.angle_beta   90.00
_cell.angle_gamma   90.00
#
_symmetry.space_group_name_H-M   'P 1'
#
loop_
_entity.id
_entity.type
_entity.pdbx_description
1 polymer ?
#
loop_
_entity_poly.entity_id
_entity_poly.type
_entity_poly.pdbx_seq_one_letter_code
_entity_poly.pdbx_strand_id
1 'polypeptide(L)'
;MSNAMPWVRFYLYDWISGTNGMTSEQRGVYITLLVCMYEKKEPLKTDFETLARVCHCSQKKFAAIVEYLMRNDKLIEIDGRLWNLDVEEELNNLSEELDNFTFNNNEEKEVKYVN
;
A
#
# COMPACT_ATOMS: atom_id res chain seq x y z
N MET A 1 18.54 4.43 -10.33
CA MET A 1 17.69 4.69 -9.14
C MET A 1 16.72 3.53 -9.02
N SER A 2 16.39 3.06 -7.81
CA SER A 2 15.39 2.00 -7.67
C SER A 2 14.04 2.53 -8.17
N ASN A 3 13.23 1.65 -8.79
CA ASN A 3 11.83 1.96 -9.12
C ASN A 3 10.90 1.93 -7.89
N ALA A 4 11.49 1.83 -6.68
CA ALA A 4 10.75 1.78 -5.43
C ALA A 4 10.23 3.17 -5.06
N MET A 5 9.01 3.26 -4.54
CA MET A 5 8.44 4.52 -4.07
C MET A 5 9.28 5.08 -2.91
N PRO A 6 9.89 6.27 -3.06
CA PRO A 6 10.76 6.84 -2.04
C PRO A 6 9.99 7.40 -0.83
N TRP A 7 8.71 7.70 -0.99
CA TRP A 7 7.81 8.21 0.03
C TRP A 7 6.36 7.87 -0.32
N VAL A 8 5.49 7.90 0.69
CA VAL A 8 4.03 7.73 0.56
C VAL A 8 3.34 8.80 1.39
N ARG A 9 2.15 9.26 0.97
CA ARG A 9 1.32 10.10 1.84
C ARG A 9 0.85 9.26 3.02
N PHE A 10 1.18 9.71 4.23
CA PHE A 10 0.82 9.00 5.46
C PHE A 10 -0.09 9.86 6.31
N TYR A 11 -1.39 9.59 6.22
CA TYR A 11 -2.43 10.33 6.93
C TYR A 11 -2.46 9.92 8.41
N LEU A 12 -1.79 10.71 9.25
CA LEU A 12 -1.60 10.41 10.68
C LEU A 12 -2.93 10.25 11.44
N TYR A 13 -3.95 11.02 11.08
CA TYR A 13 -5.26 10.93 11.71
C TYR A 13 -5.94 9.58 11.41
N ASP A 14 -5.92 9.16 10.14
CA ASP A 14 -6.51 7.90 9.69
C ASP A 14 -5.76 6.71 10.28
N TRP A 15 -4.43 6.81 10.39
CA TRP A 15 -3.62 5.82 11.07
C TRP A 15 -4.02 5.66 12.54
N ILE A 16 -4.06 6.76 13.30
CA ILE A 16 -4.37 6.70 14.74
C ILE A 16 -5.80 6.23 14.98
N SER A 17 -6.77 6.80 14.26
CA SER A 17 -8.18 6.43 14.40
C SER A 17 -8.43 4.98 13.96
N GLY A 18 -7.86 4.57 12.83
CA GLY A 18 -8.01 3.25 12.25
C GLY A 18 -7.27 2.12 12.99
N THR A 19 -6.31 2.45 13.86
CA THR A 19 -5.52 1.45 14.61
C THR A 19 -5.65 1.55 16.13
N ASN A 20 -6.53 2.41 16.66
CA ASN A 20 -6.62 2.69 18.09
C ASN A 20 -6.80 1.42 18.96
N GLY A 21 -7.63 0.47 18.51
CA GLY A 21 -7.88 -0.79 19.22
C GLY A 21 -6.87 -1.93 18.96
N MET A 22 -5.86 -1.69 18.12
CA MET A 22 -4.88 -2.71 17.77
C MET A 22 -3.76 -2.82 18.81
N THR A 23 -3.26 -4.04 19.03
CA THR A 23 -2.02 -4.25 19.77
C THR A 23 -0.82 -3.73 18.97
N SER A 24 0.31 -3.50 19.66
CA SER A 24 1.56 -3.11 19.00
C SER A 24 1.99 -4.11 17.91
N GLU A 25 1.76 -5.41 18.14
CA GLU A 25 2.04 -6.46 17.16
C GLU A 25 1.13 -6.35 15.93
N GLN A 26 -0.19 -6.17 16.12
CA GLN A 26 -1.14 -5.97 15.02
C GLN A 26 -0.79 -4.73 14.19
N ARG A 27 -0.46 -3.61 14.85
CA ARG A 27 0.00 -2.38 14.18
C ARG A 27 1.28 -2.62 13.39
N GLY A 28 2.24 -3.33 13.98
CA GLY A 28 3.51 -3.67 13.34
C GLY A 28 3.31 -4.51 12.08
N VAL A 29 2.52 -5.58 12.16
CA VAL A 29 2.18 -6.40 11.00
C VAL A 29 1.45 -5.58 9.94
N TYR A 30 0.46 -4.78 10.35
CA TYR A 30 -0.34 -4.00 9.40
C TYR A 30 0.52 -3.00 8.63
N ILE A 31 1.34 -2.19 9.30
CA ILE A 31 2.19 -1.21 8.62
C ILE A 31 3.22 -1.88 7.71
N THR A 32 3.79 -3.02 8.12
CA THR A 32 4.72 -3.79 7.29
C THR A 32 4.05 -4.27 6.00
N LEU A 33 2.82 -4.78 6.07
CA LEU A 33 2.07 -5.19 4.89
C LEU A 33 1.78 -4.01 3.95
N LEU A 34 1.35 -2.86 4.49
CA LEU A 34 1.13 -1.65 3.68
C LEU A 34 2.41 -1.22 2.96
N VAL A 35 3.55 -1.22 3.65
CA VAL A 35 4.86 -0.89 3.04
C VAL A 35 5.19 -1.84 1.90
N CYS A 36 5.01 -3.16 2.09
CA CYS A 36 5.24 -4.13 1.02
C CYS A 36 4.31 -3.92 -0.19
N MET A 37 3.06 -3.54 0.06
CA MET A 37 2.08 -3.23 -0.99
C MET A 37 2.49 -1.99 -1.78
N TYR A 38 2.89 -0.91 -1.11
CA TYR A 38 3.41 0.30 -1.77
C TYR A 38 4.71 0.04 -2.55
N GLU A 39 5.61 -0.76 -2.00
CA GLU A 39 6.88 -1.12 -2.66
C GLU A 39 6.63 -1.87 -3.97
N LYS A 40 5.73 -2.87 -3.93
CA LYS A 40 5.45 -3.74 -5.07
C LYS A 40 4.43 -3.16 -6.05
N LYS A 41 3.56 -2.26 -5.58
CA LYS A 41 2.39 -1.73 -6.29
C LYS A 41 1.47 -2.84 -6.81
N GLU A 42 1.36 -3.93 -6.04
CA GLU A 42 0.48 -5.07 -6.35
C GLU A 42 0.03 -5.80 -5.08
N PRO A 43 -1.12 -6.51 -5.13
CA PRO A 43 -1.54 -7.43 -4.08
C PRO A 43 -0.45 -8.44 -3.71
N LEU A 44 -0.25 -8.63 -2.41
CA LEU A 44 0.78 -9.51 -1.87
C LEU A 44 0.38 -10.97 -2.05
N LYS A 45 1.24 -11.76 -2.69
CA LYS A 45 1.05 -13.21 -2.76
C LYS A 45 0.96 -13.79 -1.35
N THR A 46 -0.05 -14.62 -1.14
CA THR A 46 -0.38 -15.23 0.15
C THR A 46 0.49 -16.46 0.43
N ASP A 47 1.81 -16.33 0.30
CA ASP A 47 2.73 -17.25 0.95
C ASP A 47 2.85 -16.84 2.42
N PHE A 48 1.96 -17.38 3.25
CA PHE A 48 1.87 -17.06 4.67
C PHE A 48 3.19 -17.29 5.42
N GLU A 49 4.02 -18.25 4.99
CA GLU A 49 5.33 -18.47 5.61
C GLU A 49 6.26 -17.29 5.37
N THR A 50 6.39 -16.88 4.11
CA THR A 50 7.25 -15.75 3.73
C THR A 50 6.73 -14.45 4.34
N LEU A 51 5.42 -14.19 4.29
CA LEU A 51 4.83 -12.98 4.86
C LEU A 51 4.96 -12.93 6.39
N ALA A 52 4.78 -14.05 7.09
CA ALA A 52 5.00 -14.11 8.54
C ALA A 52 6.46 -13.78 8.90
N ARG A 53 7.42 -14.26 8.10
CA ARG A 53 8.85 -13.94 8.27
C ARG A 53 9.14 -12.46 8.04
N VAL A 54 8.58 -11.86 6.99
CA VAL A 54 8.66 -10.41 6.72
C VAL A 54 8.07 -9.60 7.87
N CYS A 55 6.97 -10.07 8.44
CA CYS A 55 6.31 -9.43 9.58
C CYS A 55 6.90 -9.81 10.94
N HIS A 56 8.04 -10.53 10.97
CA HIS A 56 8.76 -10.94 12.18
C HIS A 56 7.91 -11.65 13.24
N CYS A 57 6.96 -12.49 12.81
CA CYS A 57 6.12 -13.27 13.72
C CYS A 57 5.94 -14.72 13.26
N SER A 58 5.40 -15.57 14.14
CA SER A 58 5.08 -16.95 13.77
C SER A 58 3.93 -17.01 12.77
N GLN A 59 3.89 -18.04 11.91
CA GLN A 59 2.79 -18.23 10.95
C GLN A 59 1.41 -18.24 11.62
N LYS A 60 1.29 -18.89 12.78
CA LYS A 60 0.05 -18.92 13.56
C LYS A 60 -0.38 -17.52 14.02
N LYS A 61 0.56 -16.72 14.51
CA LYS A 61 0.29 -15.34 14.94
C LYS A 61 -0.06 -14.46 13.75
N PHE A 62 0.70 -14.58 12.65
CA PHE A 62 0.44 -13.85 11.42
C PHE A 62 -0.96 -14.13 10.88
N ALA A 63 -1.36 -15.41 10.81
CA ALA A 63 -2.69 -15.81 10.36
C ALA A 63 -3.82 -15.19 11.21
N ALA A 64 -3.69 -15.22 12.54
CA ALA A 64 -4.67 -14.60 13.43
C ALA A 64 -4.74 -13.07 13.26
N ILE A 65 -3.62 -12.41 12.97
CA ILE A 65 -3.58 -10.97 12.72
C ILE A 65 -4.19 -10.64 11.35
N VAL A 66 -3.91 -11.41 10.30
CA VAL A 66 -4.53 -11.23 8.98
C VAL A 66 -6.05 -11.40 9.07
N GLU A 67 -6.53 -12.44 9.76
CA GLU A 67 -7.95 -12.64 10.00
C GLU A 67 -8.58 -11.42 10.71
N TYR A 68 -7.91 -10.91 11.75
CA TYR A 68 -8.35 -9.69 12.43
C TYR A 68 -8.40 -8.49 11.49
N LEU A 69 -7.37 -8.27 10.66
CA LEU A 69 -7.32 -7.14 9.73
C LEU A 69 -8.43 -7.24 8.67
N MET A 70 -8.69 -8.43 8.14
CA MET A 70 -9.78 -8.65 7.19
C MET A 70 -11.16 -8.41 7.83
N ARG A 71 -11.36 -8.88 9.07
CA ARG A 71 -12.61 -8.67 9.82
C ARG A 71 -12.88 -7.22 10.19
N ASN A 72 -11.88 -6.35 10.11
CA ASN A 72 -11.99 -4.91 10.41
C ASN A 72 -11.79 -4.05 9.16
N ASP A 73 -12.02 -4.62 7.97
CA ASP A 73 -11.97 -3.95 6.67
C ASP A 73 -10.62 -3.25 6.38
N LYS A 74 -9.53 -3.74 6.99
CA LYS A 74 -8.17 -3.21 6.77
C LYS A 74 -7.45 -3.93 5.64
N LEU A 75 -7.82 -5.18 5.39
CA LEU A 75 -7.30 -5.99 4.30
C LEU A 75 -8.45 -6.69 3.59
N ILE A 76 -8.28 -6.90 2.30
CA ILE A 76 -9.13 -7.76 1.50
C ILE A 76 -8.29 -8.86 0.85
N GLU A 77 -8.95 -9.93 0.46
CA GLU A 77 -8.35 -10.98 -0.36
C GLU A 77 -8.89 -10.87 -1.80
N ILE A 78 -8.00 -10.73 -2.77
CA ILE A 78 -8.30 -10.74 -4.19
C ILE A 78 -7.45 -11.83 -4.83
N ASP A 79 -8.09 -12.82 -5.45
CA ASP A 79 -7.42 -13.94 -6.13
C ASP A 79 -6.33 -14.63 -5.29
N GLY A 80 -6.61 -14.85 -4.00
CA GLY A 80 -5.66 -15.45 -3.08
C GLY A 80 -4.47 -14.55 -2.75
N ARG A 81 -4.62 -13.22 -2.86
CA ARG A 81 -3.60 -12.22 -2.52
C ARG A 81 -4.16 -11.18 -1.55
N LEU A 82 -3.33 -10.72 -0.61
CA LEU A 82 -3.71 -9.68 0.35
C LEU A 82 -3.57 -8.29 -0.26
N TRP A 83 -4.56 -7.45 -0.04
CA TRP A 83 -4.56 -6.07 -0.53
C TRP A 83 -5.21 -5.09 0.45
N ASN A 84 -4.94 -3.80 0.29
CA ASN A 84 -5.57 -2.71 1.02
C ASN A 84 -6.10 -1.68 0.02
N LEU A 85 -7.36 -1.28 0.19
CA LEU A 85 -8.04 -0.37 -0.74
C LEU A 85 -7.51 1.06 -0.66
N ASP A 86 -7.06 1.52 0.51
CA ASP A 86 -6.47 2.86 0.64
C ASP A 86 -5.14 2.95 -0.12
N VAL A 87 -4.35 1.86 -0.15
CA VAL A 87 -3.13 1.75 -0.98
C VAL A 87 -3.48 1.82 -2.47
N GLU A 88 -4.56 1.14 -2.89
CA GLU A 88 -5.01 1.17 -4.28
C GLU A 88 -5.41 2.57 -4.72
N GLU A 89 -6.24 3.24 -3.92
CA GLU A 89 -6.70 4.60 -4.19
C GLU A 89 -5.51 5.56 -4.29
N GLU A 90 -4.56 5.49 -3.35
CA GLU A 90 -3.36 6.32 -3.37
C GLU A 90 -2.49 6.06 -4.61
N LEU A 91 -2.28 4.80 -4.98
CA LEU A 91 -1.50 4.46 -6.18
C LEU A 91 -2.17 4.93 -7.48
N ASN A 92 -3.50 4.85 -7.55
CA ASN A 92 -4.26 5.36 -8.69
C ASN A 92 -4.16 6.89 -8.78
N ASN A 93 -4.34 7.60 -7.66
CA ASN A 93 -4.19 9.06 -7.60
C ASN A 93 -2.79 9.51 -8.06
N LEU A 94 -1.74 8.82 -7.61
CA LEU A 94 -0.37 9.11 -8.03
C LEU A 94 -0.14 8.86 -9.53
N SER A 95 -0.78 7.84 -10.10
CA SER A 95 -0.73 7.59 -11.55
C SER A 95 -1.41 8.70 -12.33
N GLU A 96 -2.60 9.12 -11.91
CA GLU A 96 -3.35 10.20 -12.56
C GLU A 96 -2.62 11.54 -12.48
N GLU A 97 -2.03 11.87 -11.32
CA GLU A 97 -1.21 13.07 -11.15
C GLU A 97 0.00 13.07 -12.11
N LEU A 98 0.67 11.92 -12.27
CA LEU A 98 1.82 11.78 -13.16
C LEU A 98 1.43 11.89 -14.64
N ASP A 99 0.30 11.30 -15.02
CA ASP A 99 -0.25 11.37 -16.36
C ASP A 99 -0.58 12.83 -16.71
N ASN A 100 -1.36 13.50 -15.85
CA ASN A 100 -1.73 14.92 -16.02
C ASN A 100 -0.50 15.84 -16.13
N PHE A 101 0.52 15.61 -15.30
CA PHE A 101 1.78 16.35 -15.37
C PHE A 101 2.51 16.12 -16.71
N THR A 102 2.51 14.88 -17.20
CA THR A 102 3.17 14.53 -18.47
C THR A 102 2.45 15.15 -19.66
N PHE A 103 1.12 15.12 -19.69
CA PHE A 103 0.31 15.74 -20.74
C PHE A 103 0.54 17.26 -20.82
N ASN A 104 0.45 17.97 -19.69
CA ASN A 104 0.66 19.42 -19.65
C ASN A 104 2.06 19.83 -20.17
N ASN A 105 3.11 19.07 -19.81
CA ASN A 105 4.46 19.36 -20.27
C ASN A 105 4.65 19.13 -21.79
N ASN A 106 3.88 18.23 -22.39
CA ASN A 106 3.94 17.99 -23.84
C ASN A 106 3.23 19.11 -24.61
N GLU A 107 2.07 19.60 -24.13
CA GLU A 107 1.40 20.76 -24.71
C GLU A 107 2.27 22.02 -24.66
N GLU A 108 2.92 22.29 -23.52
CA GLU A 108 3.85 23.43 -23.39
C GLU A 108 5.05 23.35 -24.35
N LYS A 109 5.52 22.12 -24.67
CA LYS A 109 6.59 21.92 -25.66
C LYS A 109 6.07 22.18 -27.06
N GLU A 110 4.94 21.62 -27.46
CA GLU A 110 4.38 21.82 -28.80
C GLU A 110 4.13 23.30 -29.11
N VAL A 111 3.60 24.07 -28.15
CA VAL A 111 3.39 25.53 -28.31
C VAL A 111 4.71 26.29 -28.51
N LYS A 112 5.83 25.83 -27.94
CA LYS A 112 7.16 26.45 -28.10
C LYS A 112 7.84 26.16 -29.43
N TYR A 113 7.43 25.12 -30.16
CA TYR A 113 8.02 24.75 -31.46
C TYR A 113 7.22 25.25 -32.68
N VAL A 114 6.08 25.91 -32.46
CA VAL A 114 5.18 26.42 -33.52
C VAL A 114 5.28 27.95 -33.71
N ASN A 115 6.12 28.65 -32.93
CA ASN A 115 6.49 30.06 -33.11
C ASN A 115 7.98 30.22 -33.44
#